data_AF-A0A1B6L7Y5-F1
#
_entry.id   AF-A0A1B6L7Y5-F1
#
_cell.length_a   1.000
_cell.length_b   1.000
_cell.length_c   1.000
_cell.angle_alpha   90.00
_cell.angle_beta   90.00
_cell.angle_gamma   90.00
#
_symmetry.space_group_name_H-M   'P 1'
#
loop_
_entity.id
_entity.type
_entity.pdbx_description
1 polymer ?
#
loop_
_entity_poly.entity_id
_entity_poly.type
_entity_poly.pdbx_seq_one_letter_code
_entity_poly.pdbx_strand_id
1 'polypeptide(L)'
;EETTGSHEPPKKKKKKKKPSAADMKPPTAEEMIRLRETENLFHSNLFRMQIEEMIKEVRPKKSVRKQMKPWLEKLKEFLLNIDDSAQKPLSDENWPAGVKSPLPHLPKEESKAVSSFLKPVSVSVVGSYAASCCLGPSLSVDVVAVVPKKCFLKEDYLNGRYHRKRALYLAHLAQALHISELVGEVKWGLPWDPLSPRLVITPTDKLDKVEVTVGVVPQPDTFKLSRFAPSNNNIRESWWSGGQMEDSRTPTPVYNTSVMRDLVMTANETVRQQALENNTNLKDAITLLRVWLRQRDLDVGYGGFSGYLVNMLVVALFHSRRLNALMSSYQIVRNVWLSLGQADWTKEGLTMCPIKQEDKTPFPSLQEFHSHFDVVFVDTTGHCNLPAGIHRLTYLRVRREAQLAVQCLDNPDMNSFQALFMTPMPFLRQFDHVICVKKNKKVVESILSKESSAESRVNHCVTVDAHFTCVVAGVLAE
;
A
#
# COMPACT_ATOMS: atom_id res chain seq x y z
N GLU A 1 -4.10 -87.12 22.55
CA GLU A 1 -4.01 -87.28 24.02
C GLU A 1 -2.96 -86.28 24.50
N GLU A 2 -3.36 -85.02 24.67
CA GLU A 2 -3.73 -84.45 25.97
C GLU A 2 -2.60 -84.52 26.99
N THR A 3 -1.82 -83.45 27.07
CA THR A 3 -1.14 -83.05 28.32
C THR A 3 -1.51 -81.61 28.62
N THR A 4 -2.39 -81.49 29.61
CA THR A 4 -2.91 -80.28 30.24
C THR A 4 -1.78 -79.46 30.85
N GLY A 5 -1.50 -78.29 30.27
CA GLY A 5 -0.65 -77.27 30.88
C GLY A 5 -1.40 -76.58 32.03
N SER A 6 -0.84 -76.67 33.23
CA SER A 6 -1.34 -76.04 34.45
C SER A 6 -1.29 -74.51 34.36
N HIS A 7 -2.44 -73.88 34.60
CA HIS A 7 -2.58 -72.43 34.63
C HIS A 7 -2.10 -71.91 36.00
N GLU A 8 -0.90 -71.34 36.07
CA GLU A 8 -0.45 -70.57 37.24
C GLU A 8 -1.18 -69.20 37.28
N PRO A 9 -1.69 -68.75 38.44
CA PRO A 9 -2.37 -67.46 38.53
C PRO A 9 -1.37 -66.29 38.47
N PRO A 10 -1.75 -65.13 37.91
CA PRO A 10 -0.83 -64.01 37.72
C PRO A 10 -0.43 -63.41 39.08
N LYS A 11 0.88 -63.27 39.30
CA LYS A 11 1.45 -62.53 40.45
C LYS A 11 0.88 -61.11 40.48
N LYS A 12 0.16 -60.77 41.55
CA LYS A 12 -0.37 -59.42 41.82
C LYS A 12 0.76 -58.38 41.72
N LYS A 13 0.75 -57.54 40.68
CA LYS A 13 1.58 -56.34 40.60
C LYS A 13 1.20 -55.41 41.77
N LYS A 14 2.16 -55.13 42.67
CA LYS A 14 2.02 -54.10 43.71
C LYS A 14 1.63 -52.78 43.05
N LYS A 15 0.44 -52.24 43.35
CA LYS A 15 0.05 -50.87 43.02
C LYS A 15 1.07 -49.92 43.66
N LYS A 16 1.86 -49.20 42.85
CA LYS A 16 2.60 -48.03 43.33
C LYS A 16 1.56 -47.05 43.87
N LYS A 17 1.63 -46.75 45.18
CA LYS A 17 0.81 -45.69 45.80
C LYS A 17 1.07 -44.39 45.04
N LYS A 18 0.01 -43.74 44.54
CA LYS A 18 0.10 -42.33 44.13
C LYS A 18 0.51 -41.52 45.36
N PRO A 19 1.50 -40.61 45.29
CA PRO A 19 1.83 -39.75 46.41
C PRO A 19 0.60 -38.93 46.81
N SER A 20 0.39 -38.76 48.11
CA SER A 20 -0.68 -37.91 48.62
C SER A 20 -0.35 -36.44 48.31
N ALA A 21 -1.36 -35.57 48.19
CA ALA A 21 -1.16 -34.15 47.90
C ALA A 21 -0.29 -33.42 48.96
N ALA A 22 -0.04 -34.04 50.12
CA ALA A 22 0.83 -33.53 51.18
C ALA A 22 2.33 -33.74 50.92
N ASP A 23 2.73 -34.53 49.92
CA ASP A 23 4.14 -34.83 49.59
C ASP A 23 4.68 -34.05 48.37
N MET A 24 3.89 -33.14 47.78
CA MET A 24 4.39 -32.27 46.70
C MET A 24 5.12 -31.08 47.32
N LYS A 25 6.45 -31.17 47.37
CA LYS A 25 7.30 -30.01 47.66
C LYS A 25 6.99 -28.89 46.65
N PRO A 26 6.88 -27.63 47.08
CA PRO A 26 6.69 -26.51 46.16
C PRO A 26 7.86 -26.49 45.15
N PRO A 27 7.59 -26.16 43.88
CA PRO A 27 8.60 -26.17 42.85
C PRO A 27 9.76 -25.26 43.24
N THR A 28 10.98 -25.79 43.12
CA THR A 28 12.21 -25.02 43.34
C THR A 28 12.31 -23.89 42.32
N ALA A 29 13.09 -22.84 42.64
CA ALA A 29 13.28 -21.71 41.73
C ALA A 29 13.78 -22.16 40.34
N GLU A 30 14.65 -23.18 40.30
CA GLU A 30 15.13 -23.79 39.06
C GLU A 30 14.04 -24.54 38.28
N GLU A 31 13.13 -25.25 38.97
CA GLU A 31 11.98 -25.91 38.35
C GLU A 31 10.97 -24.89 37.80
N MET A 32 10.72 -23.79 38.52
CA MET A 32 9.88 -22.69 38.01
C MET A 32 10.51 -22.01 36.78
N ILE A 33 11.83 -21.79 36.77
CA ILE A 33 12.54 -21.26 35.60
C ILE A 33 12.41 -22.22 34.42
N ARG A 34 12.68 -23.52 34.62
CA ARG A 34 12.53 -24.53 33.56
C ARG A 34 11.11 -24.65 33.03
N LEU A 35 10.10 -24.57 33.90
CA LEU A 35 8.69 -24.57 33.48
C LEU A 35 8.38 -23.35 32.62
N ARG A 36 8.83 -22.16 33.03
CA ARG A 36 8.63 -20.92 32.28
C ARG A 36 9.38 -20.92 30.94
N GLU A 37 10.61 -21.44 30.90
CA GLU A 37 11.36 -21.62 29.66
C GLU A 37 10.65 -22.60 28.71
N THR A 38 10.14 -23.71 29.25
CA THR A 38 9.40 -24.73 28.47
C THR A 38 8.09 -24.17 27.93
N GLU A 39 7.36 -23.40 28.74
CA GLU A 39 6.14 -22.71 28.36
C GLU A 39 6.41 -21.68 27.25
N ASN A 40 7.43 -20.83 27.42
CA ASN A 40 7.86 -19.87 26.41
C ASN A 40 8.26 -20.55 25.09
N LEU A 41 9.00 -21.67 25.16
CA LEU A 41 9.36 -22.48 24.00
C LEU A 41 8.12 -23.07 23.32
N PHE A 42 7.15 -23.57 24.10
CA PHE A 42 5.90 -24.11 23.59
C PHE A 42 5.08 -23.03 22.87
N HIS A 43 4.88 -21.87 23.50
CA HIS A 43 4.19 -20.72 22.89
C HIS A 43 4.89 -20.27 21.61
N SER A 44 6.22 -20.16 21.61
CA SER A 44 7.00 -19.80 20.42
C SER A 44 6.86 -20.82 19.29
N ASN A 45 6.87 -22.12 19.60
CA ASN A 45 6.72 -23.18 18.61
C ASN A 45 5.30 -23.26 18.05
N LEU A 46 4.28 -23.13 18.91
CA LEU A 46 2.89 -23.09 18.48
C LEU A 46 2.62 -21.88 17.58
N PHE A 47 3.07 -20.69 17.99
CA PHE A 47 2.91 -19.46 17.21
C PHE A 47 3.58 -19.58 15.83
N ARG A 48 4.76 -20.19 15.78
CA ARG A 48 5.45 -20.49 14.52
C ARG A 48 4.64 -21.41 13.62
N MET A 49 4.10 -22.52 14.13
CA MET A 49 3.24 -23.42 13.36
C MET A 49 1.99 -22.71 12.83
N GLN A 50 1.37 -21.87 13.65
CA GLN A 50 0.20 -21.07 13.27
C GLN A 50 0.55 -20.06 12.15
N ILE A 51 1.70 -19.39 12.24
CA ILE A 51 2.22 -18.52 11.17
C ILE A 51 2.41 -19.31 9.87
N GLU A 52 3.11 -20.45 9.94
CA GLU A 52 3.42 -21.26 8.76
C GLU A 52 2.14 -21.74 8.07
N GLU A 53 1.14 -22.16 8.84
CA GLU A 53 -0.15 -22.58 8.31
C GLU A 53 -0.95 -21.43 7.71
N MET A 54 -1.05 -20.31 8.42
CA MET A 54 -1.76 -19.14 7.91
C MET A 54 -1.14 -18.62 6.62
N ILE A 55 0.19 -18.58 6.51
CA ILE A 55 0.87 -18.14 5.28
C ILE A 55 0.52 -19.06 4.09
N LYS A 56 0.36 -20.37 4.32
CA LYS A 56 -0.09 -21.29 3.25
C LYS A 56 -1.51 -20.97 2.81
N GLU A 57 -2.41 -20.71 3.75
CA GLU A 57 -3.83 -20.44 3.50
C GLU A 57 -4.06 -19.08 2.84
N VAL A 58 -3.37 -18.02 3.28
CA VAL A 58 -3.58 -16.67 2.73
C VAL A 58 -2.89 -16.47 1.39
N ARG A 59 -2.00 -17.36 0.95
CA ARG A 59 -1.32 -17.24 -0.34
C ARG A 59 -2.23 -17.71 -1.48
N PRO A 60 -2.15 -17.10 -2.67
CA PRO A 60 -2.84 -17.60 -3.85
C PRO A 60 -2.52 -19.07 -4.15
N LYS A 61 -3.44 -19.79 -4.80
CA LYS A 61 -3.20 -21.20 -5.17
C LYS A 61 -2.02 -21.33 -6.14
N LYS A 62 -1.21 -22.39 -5.97
CA LYS A 62 -0.05 -22.69 -6.86
C LYS A 62 -0.45 -22.81 -8.33
N SER A 63 -1.62 -23.40 -8.61
CA SER A 63 -2.16 -23.58 -9.97
C SER A 63 -2.42 -22.24 -10.67
N VAL A 64 -3.06 -21.30 -9.98
CA VAL A 64 -3.35 -19.95 -10.49
C VAL A 64 -2.05 -19.22 -10.82
N ARG A 65 -1.05 -19.23 -9.91
CA ARG A 65 0.26 -18.62 -10.18
C ARG A 65 0.97 -19.20 -11.40
N LYS A 66 0.89 -20.52 -11.60
CA LYS A 66 1.50 -21.19 -12.76
C LYS A 66 0.85 -20.75 -14.08
N GLN A 67 -0.46 -20.59 -14.10
CA GLN A 67 -1.21 -20.12 -15.27
C GLN A 67 -1.04 -18.62 -15.52
N MET A 68 -0.84 -17.84 -14.45
CA MET A 68 -0.68 -16.40 -14.54
C MET A 68 0.58 -15.99 -15.30
N LYS A 69 1.69 -16.70 -15.10
CA LYS A 69 2.97 -16.37 -15.75
C LYS A 69 2.89 -16.30 -17.30
N PRO A 70 2.44 -17.35 -18.02
CA PRO A 70 2.33 -17.28 -19.47
C PRO A 70 1.26 -16.27 -19.95
N TRP A 71 0.20 -16.05 -19.17
CA TRP A 71 -0.79 -15.02 -19.50
C TRP A 71 -0.17 -13.60 -19.41
N LEU A 72 0.65 -13.31 -18.39
CA LEU A 72 1.36 -12.03 -18.26
C LEU A 72 2.38 -11.81 -19.39
N GLU A 73 3.04 -12.88 -19.85
CA GLU A 73 3.95 -12.82 -21.00
C GLU A 73 3.19 -12.43 -22.28
N LYS A 74 2.02 -13.04 -22.54
CA LYS A 74 1.14 -12.67 -23.66
C LYS A 74 0.62 -11.23 -23.54
N LEU A 75 0.17 -10.82 -22.35
CA LEU A 75 -0.28 -9.44 -22.13
C LEU A 75 0.86 -8.45 -22.40
N LYS A 76 2.07 -8.73 -21.92
CA LYS A 76 3.25 -7.90 -22.16
C LYS A 76 3.55 -7.78 -23.65
N GLU A 77 3.57 -8.88 -24.38
CA GLU A 77 3.78 -8.90 -25.83
C GLU A 77 2.69 -8.09 -26.56
N PHE A 78 1.43 -8.30 -26.20
CA PHE A 78 0.30 -7.55 -26.75
C PHE A 78 0.47 -6.04 -26.55
N LEU A 79 0.73 -5.58 -25.32
CA LEU A 79 0.86 -4.15 -25.01
C LEU A 79 2.06 -3.49 -25.71
N LEU A 80 3.14 -4.23 -25.96
CA LEU A 80 4.34 -3.73 -26.66
C LEU A 80 4.16 -3.64 -28.18
N ASN A 81 3.15 -4.32 -28.73
CA ASN A 81 2.88 -4.40 -30.17
C ASN A 81 1.64 -3.61 -30.60
N ILE A 82 1.06 -2.78 -29.72
CA ILE A 82 -0.01 -1.84 -30.10
C ILE A 82 0.57 -0.75 -31.01
N ASP A 83 -0.10 -0.48 -32.12
CA ASP A 83 0.32 0.54 -33.09
C ASP A 83 0.29 1.96 -32.51
N ASP A 84 1.24 2.78 -32.97
CA ASP A 84 1.31 4.20 -32.62
C ASP A 84 0.10 4.97 -33.19
N SER A 85 -0.40 5.96 -32.45
CA SER A 85 -1.47 6.84 -32.92
C SER A 85 -0.94 8.14 -33.52
N ALA A 86 -1.72 8.73 -34.42
CA ALA A 86 -1.50 10.11 -34.83
C ALA A 86 -1.61 11.09 -33.65
N GLN A 87 -0.93 12.23 -33.75
CA GLN A 87 -1.07 13.33 -32.79
C GLN A 87 -2.45 13.98 -32.93
N LYS A 88 -3.07 14.24 -31.78
CA LYS A 88 -4.36 14.93 -31.67
C LYS A 88 -4.25 16.08 -30.67
N PRO A 89 -5.05 17.15 -30.80
CA PRO A 89 -5.16 18.17 -29.76
C PRO A 89 -5.57 17.54 -28.42
N LEU A 90 -4.91 17.97 -27.34
CA LEU A 90 -5.24 17.56 -25.99
C LEU A 90 -6.61 18.15 -25.62
N SER A 91 -7.64 17.32 -25.59
CA SER A 91 -9.01 17.72 -25.27
C SER A 91 -9.70 16.61 -24.48
N ASP A 92 -10.55 17.02 -23.54
CA ASP A 92 -11.39 16.12 -22.76
C ASP A 92 -12.58 15.58 -23.59
N GLU A 93 -12.70 15.96 -24.86
CA GLU A 93 -13.69 15.46 -25.83
C GLU A 93 -13.11 14.37 -26.75
N ASN A 94 -11.79 14.28 -26.88
CA ASN A 94 -11.09 13.42 -27.85
C ASN A 94 -10.74 12.03 -27.28
N TRP A 95 -11.69 11.36 -26.62
CA TRP A 95 -11.47 10.02 -26.08
C TRP A 95 -11.51 8.93 -27.17
N PRO A 96 -10.71 7.86 -27.03
CA PRO A 96 -10.84 6.68 -27.88
C PRO A 96 -12.27 6.13 -27.88
N ALA A 97 -12.73 5.62 -29.04
CA ALA A 97 -14.09 5.11 -29.19
C ALA A 97 -14.38 4.00 -28.17
N GLY A 98 -15.53 4.10 -27.50
CA GLY A 98 -15.97 3.14 -26.48
C GLY A 98 -15.36 3.35 -25.09
N VAL A 99 -14.52 4.36 -24.87
CA VAL A 99 -13.89 4.65 -23.58
C VAL A 99 -14.28 6.04 -23.08
N LYS A 100 -14.75 6.13 -21.83
CA LYS A 100 -15.07 7.41 -21.17
C LYS A 100 -13.91 7.89 -20.31
N SER A 101 -13.83 9.21 -20.09
CA SER A 101 -12.86 9.83 -19.18
C SER A 101 -13.00 9.27 -17.76
N PRO A 102 -11.90 8.83 -17.12
CA PRO A 102 -11.89 8.46 -15.70
C PRO A 102 -11.57 9.64 -14.77
N LEU A 103 -11.18 10.79 -15.32
CA LEU A 103 -10.72 11.92 -14.53
C LEU A 103 -11.91 12.72 -13.98
N PRO A 104 -11.75 13.38 -12.81
CA PRO A 104 -12.69 14.40 -12.36
C PRO A 104 -12.75 15.55 -13.37
N HIS A 105 -13.79 16.38 -13.27
CA HIS A 105 -13.92 17.55 -14.13
C HIS A 105 -12.75 18.53 -13.91
N LEU A 106 -11.86 18.63 -14.89
CA LEU A 106 -10.76 19.59 -14.91
C LEU A 106 -11.12 20.78 -15.83
N PRO A 107 -10.69 22.02 -15.52
CA PRO A 107 -10.90 23.18 -16.39
C PRO A 107 -10.32 22.94 -17.79
N LYS A 108 -11.02 23.40 -18.84
CA LYS A 108 -10.63 23.15 -20.23
C LYS A 108 -9.17 23.55 -20.49
N GLU A 109 -8.50 22.76 -21.31
CA GLU A 109 -7.15 23.11 -21.76
C GLU A 109 -7.24 24.17 -22.85
N GLU A 110 -6.73 25.37 -22.58
CA GLU A 110 -6.72 26.49 -23.53
C GLU A 110 -5.46 26.50 -24.42
N SER A 111 -4.43 25.74 -24.06
CA SER A 111 -3.19 25.67 -24.83
C SER A 111 -3.29 24.73 -26.03
N LYS A 112 -2.42 24.94 -27.03
CA LYS A 112 -2.24 24.04 -28.19
C LYS A 112 -1.51 22.74 -27.83
N ALA A 113 -1.69 22.22 -26.62
CA ALA A 113 -1.09 20.97 -26.21
C ALA A 113 -1.62 19.82 -27.09
N VAL A 114 -0.78 18.83 -27.35
CA VAL A 114 -1.12 17.65 -28.14
C VAL A 114 -0.88 16.37 -27.35
N SER A 115 -1.67 15.35 -27.65
CA SER A 115 -1.51 13.98 -27.14
C SER A 115 -1.34 13.01 -28.29
N SER A 116 -0.48 12.01 -28.10
CA SER A 116 -0.34 10.85 -28.97
C SER A 116 -0.06 9.61 -28.14
N PHE A 117 -0.55 8.49 -28.61
CA PHE A 117 -0.15 7.18 -28.13
C PHE A 117 1.08 6.72 -28.92
N LEU A 118 2.14 6.36 -28.20
CA LEU A 118 3.29 5.65 -28.73
C LEU A 118 3.42 4.36 -27.94
N LYS A 119 3.82 3.25 -28.57
CA LYS A 119 4.00 1.98 -27.88
C LYS A 119 4.87 2.11 -26.62
N PRO A 120 4.56 1.39 -25.53
CA PRO A 120 5.33 1.46 -24.30
C PRO A 120 6.82 1.12 -24.52
N VAL A 121 7.71 1.80 -23.79
CA VAL A 121 9.15 1.48 -23.80
C VAL A 121 9.39 0.11 -23.17
N SER A 122 8.65 -0.19 -22.11
CA SER A 122 8.70 -1.47 -21.43
C SER A 122 7.39 -1.73 -20.69
N VAL A 123 7.14 -3.00 -20.39
CA VAL A 123 6.04 -3.46 -19.55
C VAL A 123 6.60 -4.45 -18.53
N SER A 124 6.33 -4.21 -17.25
CA SER A 124 6.82 -5.02 -16.15
C SER A 124 5.72 -5.34 -15.15
N VAL A 125 5.83 -6.51 -14.52
CA VAL A 125 4.98 -6.90 -13.40
C VAL A 125 5.61 -6.35 -12.12
N VAL A 126 4.81 -5.71 -11.28
CA VAL A 126 5.28 -5.01 -10.08
C VAL A 126 4.46 -5.40 -8.85
N GLY A 127 4.71 -4.71 -7.74
CA GLY A 127 3.87 -4.78 -6.55
C GLY A 127 3.96 -6.14 -5.85
N SER A 128 2.84 -6.56 -5.27
CA SER A 128 2.82 -7.73 -4.38
C SER A 128 3.13 -9.03 -5.10
N TYR A 129 2.74 -9.14 -6.38
CA TYR A 129 2.95 -10.34 -7.18
C TYR A 129 4.42 -10.51 -7.52
N ALA A 130 5.08 -9.44 -7.99
CA ALA A 130 6.51 -9.45 -8.28
C ALA A 130 7.35 -9.76 -7.03
N ALA A 131 6.92 -9.32 -5.84
CA ALA A 131 7.59 -9.63 -4.58
C ALA A 131 7.25 -11.01 -3.98
N SER A 132 6.32 -11.77 -4.58
CA SER A 132 5.80 -13.02 -4.00
C SER A 132 5.15 -12.85 -2.62
N CYS A 133 4.49 -11.70 -2.40
CA CYS A 133 3.80 -11.33 -1.16
C CYS A 133 2.28 -11.12 -1.36
N CYS A 134 1.67 -11.69 -2.41
CA CYS A 134 0.23 -11.58 -2.63
C CYS A 134 -0.59 -12.30 -1.56
N LEU A 135 -1.74 -11.70 -1.24
CA LEU A 135 -2.81 -12.33 -0.48
C LEU A 135 -3.86 -12.89 -1.44
N GLY A 136 -4.55 -13.96 -1.02
CA GLY A 136 -5.75 -14.53 -1.64
C GLY A 136 -7.02 -14.08 -0.88
N PRO A 137 -8.21 -14.61 -1.23
CA PRO A 137 -8.46 -15.70 -2.19
C PRO A 137 -8.38 -15.28 -3.67
N SER A 138 -8.69 -14.01 -3.98
CA SER A 138 -8.55 -13.45 -5.33
C SER A 138 -7.14 -12.90 -5.51
N LEU A 139 -6.45 -13.35 -6.56
CA LEU A 139 -5.11 -12.87 -6.86
C LEU A 139 -5.19 -11.50 -7.53
N SER A 140 -4.52 -10.50 -6.96
CA SER A 140 -4.30 -9.20 -7.60
C SER A 140 -2.87 -9.13 -8.15
N VAL A 141 -2.73 -8.69 -9.40
CA VAL A 141 -1.44 -8.49 -10.07
C VAL A 141 -1.34 -7.07 -10.58
N ASP A 142 -0.24 -6.38 -10.25
CA ASP A 142 0.03 -5.04 -10.75
C ASP A 142 0.99 -5.13 -11.96
N VAL A 143 0.62 -4.45 -13.05
CA VAL A 143 1.44 -4.32 -14.27
C VAL A 143 1.65 -2.83 -14.54
N VAL A 144 2.87 -2.45 -14.88
CA VAL A 144 3.22 -1.08 -15.22
C VAL A 144 3.80 -1.03 -16.63
N ALA A 145 3.23 -0.15 -17.45
CA ALA A 145 3.77 0.19 -18.76
C ALA A 145 4.48 1.56 -18.70
N VAL A 146 5.67 1.63 -19.29
CA VAL A 146 6.48 2.85 -19.32
C VAL A 146 6.18 3.66 -20.57
N VAL A 147 5.56 4.83 -20.38
CA VAL A 147 5.20 5.75 -21.45
C VAL A 147 6.47 6.45 -21.98
N PRO A 148 6.74 6.43 -23.30
CA PRO A 148 7.91 7.09 -23.87
C PRO A 148 7.97 8.59 -23.53
N LYS A 149 9.18 9.10 -23.25
CA LYS A 149 9.40 10.53 -22.95
C LYS A 149 8.87 11.46 -24.06
N LYS A 150 8.85 11.00 -25.30
CA LYS A 150 8.34 11.74 -26.48
C LYS A 150 6.83 12.07 -26.40
N CYS A 151 6.05 11.35 -25.59
CA CYS A 151 4.64 11.65 -25.36
C CYS A 151 4.43 12.90 -24.48
N PHE A 152 5.48 13.39 -23.81
CA PHE A 152 5.41 14.51 -22.89
C PHE A 152 6.28 15.69 -23.36
N LEU A 153 5.75 16.89 -23.14
CA LEU A 153 6.43 18.17 -23.28
C LEU A 153 6.93 18.64 -21.92
N LYS A 154 7.94 19.52 -21.93
CA LYS A 154 8.57 20.02 -20.69
C LYS A 154 7.61 20.72 -19.73
N GLU A 155 6.50 21.27 -20.22
CA GLU A 155 5.51 22.02 -19.44
C GLU A 155 4.24 21.23 -19.09
N ASP A 156 4.21 19.93 -19.43
CA ASP A 156 3.05 19.08 -19.11
C ASP A 156 2.89 18.80 -17.61
N TYR A 157 3.85 19.22 -16.78
CA TYR A 157 3.70 19.15 -15.33
C TYR A 157 2.66 20.13 -14.78
N LEU A 158 2.26 21.15 -15.55
CA LEU A 158 1.30 22.18 -15.13
C LEU A 158 -0.15 21.77 -15.40
N ASN A 159 -1.06 22.25 -14.55
CA ASN A 159 -2.50 22.35 -14.84
C ASN A 159 -3.14 21.03 -15.30
N GLY A 160 -2.73 19.89 -14.72
CA GLY A 160 -3.30 18.58 -15.02
C GLY A 160 -2.98 18.00 -16.40
N ARG A 161 -2.10 18.63 -17.20
CA ARG A 161 -1.74 18.14 -18.55
C ARG A 161 -1.13 16.74 -18.50
N TYR A 162 -0.24 16.48 -17.54
CA TYR A 162 0.32 15.17 -17.29
C TYR A 162 -0.78 14.14 -17.05
N HIS A 163 -1.71 14.42 -16.14
CA HIS A 163 -2.81 13.53 -15.80
C HIS A 163 -3.73 13.25 -16.98
N ARG A 164 -4.05 14.27 -17.79
CA ARG A 164 -4.81 14.10 -19.05
C ARG A 164 -4.09 13.19 -20.03
N LYS A 165 -2.82 13.48 -20.34
CA LYS A 165 -2.03 12.66 -21.28
C LYS A 165 -1.90 11.22 -20.78
N ARG A 166 -1.69 11.03 -19.48
CA ARG A 166 -1.64 9.73 -18.83
C ARG A 166 -2.97 8.97 -18.93
N ALA A 167 -4.09 9.64 -18.65
CA ALA A 167 -5.42 9.04 -18.75
C ALA A 167 -5.82 8.71 -20.19
N LEU A 168 -5.49 9.58 -21.15
CA LEU A 168 -5.66 9.31 -22.59
C LEU A 168 -4.79 8.14 -23.04
N TYR A 169 -3.55 8.04 -22.56
CA TYR A 169 -2.69 6.90 -22.86
C TYR A 169 -3.30 5.59 -22.34
N LEU A 170 -3.79 5.58 -21.09
CA LEU A 170 -4.55 4.44 -20.55
C LEU A 170 -5.82 4.16 -21.36
N ALA A 171 -6.53 5.17 -21.82
CA ALA A 171 -7.74 4.96 -22.63
C ALA A 171 -7.43 4.30 -23.99
N HIS A 172 -6.28 4.61 -24.60
CA HIS A 172 -5.84 3.92 -25.81
C HIS A 172 -5.50 2.45 -25.51
N LEU A 173 -4.83 2.16 -24.39
CA LEU A 173 -4.63 0.78 -23.94
C LEU A 173 -5.96 0.06 -23.70
N ALA A 174 -6.93 0.72 -23.05
CA ALA A 174 -8.25 0.16 -22.78
C ALA A 174 -9.00 -0.17 -24.07
N GLN A 175 -8.95 0.70 -25.07
CA GLN A 175 -9.54 0.45 -26.38
C GLN A 175 -8.94 -0.80 -27.05
N ALA A 176 -7.61 -0.93 -27.04
CA ALA A 176 -6.95 -2.11 -27.58
C ALA A 176 -7.32 -3.38 -26.79
N LEU A 177 -7.35 -3.30 -25.46
CA LEU A 177 -7.70 -4.42 -24.58
C LEU A 177 -9.15 -4.88 -24.73
N HIS A 178 -10.10 -3.98 -25.02
CA HIS A 178 -11.49 -4.34 -25.29
C HIS A 178 -11.67 -5.22 -26.53
N ILE A 179 -10.74 -5.13 -27.50
CA ILE A 179 -10.79 -5.91 -28.74
C ILE A 179 -10.00 -7.23 -28.60
N SER A 180 -9.20 -7.36 -27.54
CA SER A 180 -8.33 -8.51 -27.31
C SER A 180 -9.09 -9.71 -26.74
N GLU A 181 -8.83 -10.90 -27.27
CA GLU A 181 -9.35 -12.17 -26.72
C GLU A 181 -8.70 -12.55 -25.37
N LEU A 182 -7.62 -11.86 -24.96
CA LEU A 182 -6.92 -12.12 -23.70
C LEU A 182 -7.70 -11.64 -22.46
N VAL A 183 -8.65 -10.73 -22.65
CA VAL A 183 -9.30 -9.98 -21.58
C VAL A 183 -10.81 -10.09 -21.70
N GLY A 184 -11.46 -10.55 -20.62
CA GLY A 184 -12.93 -10.67 -20.58
C GLY A 184 -13.62 -9.36 -20.22
N GLU A 185 -12.99 -8.54 -19.38
CA GLU A 185 -13.55 -7.27 -18.95
C GLU A 185 -12.45 -6.23 -18.69
N VAL A 186 -12.72 -4.97 -19.06
CA VAL A 186 -11.86 -3.82 -18.77
C VAL A 186 -12.69 -2.78 -18.03
N LYS A 187 -12.21 -2.33 -16.87
CA LYS A 187 -12.83 -1.31 -16.03
C LYS A 187 -11.82 -0.26 -15.60
N TRP A 188 -12.30 0.92 -15.25
CA TRP A 188 -11.49 1.90 -14.55
C TRP A 188 -11.38 1.52 -13.07
N GLY A 189 -10.15 1.30 -12.62
CA GLY A 189 -9.79 1.29 -11.21
C GLY A 189 -9.44 2.69 -10.76
N LEU A 190 -10.23 3.25 -9.84
CA LEU A 190 -9.99 4.55 -9.26
C LEU A 190 -9.38 4.34 -7.87
N PRO A 191 -8.06 4.51 -7.70
CA PRO A 191 -7.47 4.52 -6.37
C PRO A 191 -7.99 5.74 -5.58
N TRP A 192 -7.52 5.88 -4.34
CA TRP A 192 -7.87 7.02 -3.48
C TRP A 192 -7.50 8.39 -4.10
N ASP A 193 -6.54 8.42 -5.02
CA ASP A 193 -6.17 9.60 -5.80
C ASP A 193 -6.99 9.65 -7.10
N PRO A 194 -7.95 10.58 -7.23
CA PRO A 194 -8.84 10.68 -8.39
C PRO A 194 -8.08 11.04 -9.68
N LEU A 195 -6.86 11.57 -9.58
CA LEU A 195 -6.04 11.92 -10.72
C LEU A 195 -5.15 10.77 -11.20
N SER A 196 -5.11 9.64 -10.49
CA SER A 196 -4.24 8.50 -10.82
C SER A 196 -5.04 7.25 -11.25
N PRO A 197 -5.95 7.34 -12.24
CA PRO A 197 -6.75 6.19 -12.66
C PRO A 197 -5.85 5.05 -13.17
N ARG A 198 -6.34 3.82 -13.08
CA ARG A 198 -5.70 2.61 -13.58
C ARG A 198 -6.72 1.78 -14.34
N LEU A 199 -6.26 0.86 -15.19
CA LEU A 199 -7.16 -0.13 -15.78
C LEU A 199 -7.17 -1.36 -14.88
N VAL A 200 -8.35 -1.85 -14.54
CA VAL A 200 -8.52 -3.15 -13.91
C VAL A 200 -9.08 -4.07 -14.98
N ILE A 201 -8.34 -5.13 -15.30
CA ILE A 201 -8.73 -6.10 -16.31
C ILE A 201 -8.91 -7.47 -15.68
N THR A 202 -9.95 -8.16 -16.15
CA THR A 202 -10.25 -9.54 -15.78
C THR A 202 -9.80 -10.43 -16.94
N PRO A 203 -8.80 -11.32 -16.74
CA PRO A 203 -8.40 -12.30 -17.74
C PRO A 203 -9.58 -13.19 -18.19
N THR A 204 -9.53 -13.68 -19.43
CA THR A 204 -10.46 -14.72 -19.90
C THR A 204 -10.18 -16.09 -19.26
N ASP A 205 -11.13 -17.02 -19.43
CA ASP A 205 -11.04 -18.44 -19.06
C ASP A 205 -10.85 -18.71 -17.54
N LYS A 206 -9.88 -19.59 -17.20
CA LYS A 206 -9.62 -20.15 -15.86
C LYS A 206 -9.05 -19.13 -14.87
N LEU A 207 -8.88 -17.88 -15.30
CA LEU A 207 -8.32 -16.78 -14.54
C LEU A 207 -9.36 -15.66 -14.29
N ASP A 208 -10.65 -15.96 -14.48
CA ASP A 208 -11.80 -15.09 -14.24
C ASP A 208 -11.88 -14.46 -12.83
N LYS A 209 -11.22 -15.07 -11.84
CA LYS A 209 -11.13 -14.57 -10.45
C LYS A 209 -9.87 -13.77 -10.14
N VAL A 210 -9.02 -13.53 -11.14
CA VAL A 210 -7.80 -12.72 -11.02
C VAL A 210 -8.11 -11.32 -11.49
N GLU A 211 -7.65 -10.34 -10.73
CA GLU A 211 -7.67 -8.94 -11.16
C GLU A 211 -6.25 -8.52 -11.53
N VAL A 212 -6.11 -7.93 -12.72
CA VAL A 212 -4.84 -7.36 -13.17
C VAL A 212 -5.01 -5.86 -13.29
N THR A 213 -4.26 -5.12 -12.49
CA THR A 213 -4.26 -3.66 -12.53
C THR A 213 -3.12 -3.18 -13.42
N VAL A 214 -3.46 -2.59 -14.57
CA VAL A 214 -2.51 -1.95 -15.48
C VAL A 214 -2.43 -0.46 -15.17
N GLY A 215 -1.27 -0.03 -14.68
CA GLY A 215 -0.89 1.36 -14.54
C GLY A 215 0.10 1.79 -15.63
N VAL A 216 0.27 3.10 -15.78
CA VAL A 216 1.29 3.66 -16.66
C VAL A 216 2.12 4.67 -15.88
N VAL A 217 3.41 4.72 -16.17
CA VAL A 217 4.35 5.68 -15.60
C VAL A 217 5.18 6.30 -16.72
N PRO A 218 5.62 7.56 -16.60
CA PRO A 218 6.51 8.16 -17.58
C PRO A 218 7.87 7.48 -17.51
N GLN A 219 8.57 7.43 -18.64
CA GLN A 219 9.97 7.05 -18.67
C GLN A 219 10.80 7.87 -17.67
N PRO A 220 11.81 7.27 -16.99
CA PRO A 220 12.72 8.02 -16.12
C PRO A 220 13.28 9.28 -16.81
N ASP A 221 13.53 10.32 -16.02
CA ASP A 221 14.03 11.62 -16.47
C ASP A 221 13.10 12.39 -17.44
N THR A 222 11.82 12.02 -17.55
CA THR A 222 10.84 12.80 -18.32
C THR A 222 10.68 14.21 -17.75
N PHE A 223 10.59 14.32 -16.42
CA PHE A 223 10.55 15.60 -15.69
C PHE A 223 11.62 15.63 -14.60
N LYS A 224 12.06 16.85 -14.23
CA LYS A 224 12.95 17.04 -13.08
C LYS A 224 12.14 16.88 -11.79
N LEU A 225 12.58 16.02 -10.88
CA LEU A 225 11.87 15.75 -9.62
C LEU A 225 11.69 17.01 -8.76
N SER A 226 12.68 17.90 -8.72
CA SER A 226 12.63 19.17 -7.98
C SER A 226 11.50 20.12 -8.41
N ARG A 227 10.87 19.90 -9.58
CA ARG A 227 9.66 20.65 -10.00
C ARG A 227 8.44 20.32 -9.16
N PHE A 228 8.41 19.14 -8.54
CA PHE A 228 7.29 18.69 -7.71
C PHE A 228 7.67 18.67 -6.23
N ALA A 229 8.61 19.52 -5.80
CA ALA A 229 8.85 19.76 -4.38
C ALA A 229 7.55 20.21 -3.69
N PRO A 230 7.32 19.88 -2.42
CA PRO A 230 6.10 20.23 -1.70
C PRO A 230 5.73 21.71 -1.78
N SER A 231 6.73 22.60 -1.72
CA SER A 231 6.53 24.05 -1.72
C SER A 231 6.25 24.66 -3.10
N ASN A 232 6.30 23.88 -4.19
CA ASN A 232 6.07 24.41 -5.53
C ASN A 232 4.57 24.46 -5.86
N ASN A 233 4.17 25.50 -6.60
CA ASN A 233 2.88 25.57 -7.27
C ASN A 233 2.99 24.95 -8.67
N ASN A 234 2.10 24.01 -9.00
CA ASN A 234 1.94 23.45 -10.35
C ASN A 234 0.48 23.48 -10.85
N ILE A 235 -0.43 24.09 -10.07
CA ILE A 235 -1.80 24.41 -10.49
C ILE A 235 -1.98 25.91 -10.35
N ARG A 236 -2.13 26.59 -11.50
CA ARG A 236 -2.45 28.02 -11.53
C ARG A 236 -3.89 28.26 -11.09
N GLU A 237 -4.12 29.18 -10.18
CA GLU A 237 -5.44 29.51 -9.64
C GLU A 237 -6.34 30.14 -10.69
N SER A 238 -5.79 30.97 -11.59
CA SER A 238 -6.53 31.52 -12.73
C SER A 238 -7.03 30.40 -13.63
N TRP A 239 -6.21 29.39 -13.91
CA TRP A 239 -6.62 28.23 -14.69
C TRP A 239 -7.70 27.42 -13.97
N TRP A 240 -7.53 27.16 -12.67
CA TRP A 240 -8.50 26.39 -11.90
C TRP A 240 -9.87 27.08 -11.80
N SER A 241 -9.87 28.39 -11.60
CA SER A 241 -11.07 29.20 -11.40
C SER A 241 -11.73 29.69 -12.70
N GLY A 242 -11.14 29.38 -13.87
CA GLY A 242 -11.62 29.91 -15.15
C GLY A 242 -11.47 31.43 -15.27
N GLY A 243 -10.39 31.98 -14.69
CA GLY A 243 -10.03 33.40 -14.74
C GLY A 243 -10.63 34.26 -13.62
N GLN A 244 -11.33 33.67 -12.64
CA GLN A 244 -11.94 34.41 -11.54
C GLN A 244 -10.96 34.77 -10.41
N MET A 245 -9.87 34.01 -10.27
CA MET A 245 -8.82 34.22 -9.27
C MET A 245 -7.52 34.61 -9.97
N GLU A 246 -6.76 35.51 -9.33
CA GLU A 246 -5.40 35.80 -9.75
C GLU A 246 -4.44 34.68 -9.33
N ASP A 247 -3.42 34.44 -10.16
CA ASP A 247 -2.39 33.45 -9.86
C ASP A 247 -1.62 33.87 -8.62
N SER A 248 -1.52 32.95 -7.67
CA SER A 248 -0.72 33.10 -6.47
C SER A 248 0.44 32.09 -6.50
N ARG A 249 1.37 32.19 -5.55
CA ARG A 249 2.44 31.19 -5.40
C ARG A 249 2.07 30.12 -4.37
N THR A 250 0.78 29.88 -4.15
CA THR A 250 0.29 28.89 -3.18
C THR A 250 0.82 27.50 -3.55
N PRO A 251 1.54 26.80 -2.66
CA PRO A 251 2.02 25.46 -2.92
C PRO A 251 0.90 24.45 -3.24
N THR A 252 1.16 23.49 -4.11
CA THR A 252 0.20 22.43 -4.50
C THR A 252 0.73 21.02 -4.21
N PRO A 253 1.11 20.70 -2.96
CA PRO A 253 1.77 19.44 -2.60
C PRO A 253 0.97 18.18 -2.93
N VAL A 254 -0.37 18.21 -2.87
CA VAL A 254 -1.22 17.05 -3.21
C VAL A 254 -1.09 16.70 -4.70
N TYR A 255 -1.20 17.71 -5.56
CA TYR A 255 -1.01 17.55 -7.00
C TYR A 255 0.41 17.11 -7.33
N ASN A 256 1.41 17.75 -6.70
CA ASN A 256 2.83 17.45 -6.91
C ASN A 256 3.11 15.99 -6.58
N THR A 257 2.56 15.50 -5.47
CA THR A 257 2.74 14.11 -5.03
C THR A 257 2.04 13.11 -5.96
N SER A 258 0.88 13.46 -6.52
CA SER A 258 0.18 12.63 -7.51
C SER A 258 1.07 12.30 -8.71
N VAL A 259 1.77 13.31 -9.26
CA VAL A 259 2.74 13.11 -10.35
C VAL A 259 4.02 12.43 -9.87
N MET A 260 4.55 12.89 -8.72
CA MET A 260 5.81 12.39 -8.16
C MET A 260 5.76 10.87 -7.92
N ARG A 261 4.64 10.33 -7.42
CA ARG A 261 4.47 8.89 -7.19
C ARG A 261 4.75 8.05 -8.45
N ASP A 262 4.33 8.51 -9.61
CA ASP A 262 4.58 7.81 -10.87
C ASP A 262 6.03 7.99 -11.36
N LEU A 263 6.64 9.17 -11.12
CA LEU A 263 8.03 9.43 -11.51
C LEU A 263 9.04 8.57 -10.74
N VAL A 264 8.79 8.33 -9.45
CA VAL A 264 9.72 7.58 -8.58
C VAL A 264 9.37 6.09 -8.47
N MET A 265 8.27 5.64 -9.09
CA MET A 265 7.75 4.28 -8.95
C MET A 265 8.81 3.24 -9.26
N THR A 266 9.47 3.35 -10.43
CA THR A 266 10.48 2.39 -10.87
C THR A 266 11.68 2.33 -9.94
N ALA A 267 12.17 3.48 -9.46
CA ALA A 267 13.32 3.53 -8.54
C ALA A 267 12.99 2.86 -7.20
N ASN A 268 11.83 3.18 -6.62
CA ASN A 268 11.37 2.55 -5.38
C ASN A 268 11.12 1.05 -5.55
N GLU A 269 10.57 0.64 -6.69
CA GLU A 269 10.35 -0.77 -7.01
C GLU A 269 11.66 -1.56 -7.13
N THR A 270 12.70 -0.98 -7.76
CA THR A 270 14.03 -1.60 -7.83
C THR A 270 14.61 -1.85 -6.44
N VAL A 271 14.60 -0.83 -5.57
CA VAL A 271 15.11 -0.95 -4.19
C VAL A 271 14.32 -2.00 -3.41
N ARG A 272 12.99 -1.99 -3.54
CA ARG A 272 12.11 -2.95 -2.89
C ARG A 272 12.37 -4.38 -3.37
N GLN A 273 12.56 -4.60 -4.67
CA GLN A 273 12.87 -5.92 -5.23
C GLN A 273 14.21 -6.43 -4.72
N GLN A 274 15.26 -5.60 -4.73
CA GLN A 274 16.58 -5.95 -4.24
C GLN A 274 16.56 -6.35 -2.75
N ALA A 275 15.87 -5.58 -1.91
CA ALA A 275 15.77 -5.88 -0.48
C ALA A 275 15.02 -7.20 -0.20
N LEU A 276 14.02 -7.53 -1.02
CA LEU A 276 13.22 -8.74 -0.85
C LEU A 276 13.79 -9.95 -1.60
N GLU A 277 14.76 -9.76 -2.48
CA GLU A 277 15.39 -10.84 -3.21
C GLU A 277 16.02 -11.83 -2.22
N ASN A 278 15.71 -13.13 -2.38
CA ASN A 278 16.17 -14.22 -1.50
C ASN A 278 15.81 -14.12 -0.01
N ASN A 279 15.08 -13.10 0.44
CA ASN A 279 14.70 -12.90 1.84
C ASN A 279 13.27 -13.38 2.13
N THR A 280 13.08 -14.70 2.25
CA THR A 280 11.77 -15.31 2.51
C THR A 280 11.13 -14.83 3.81
N ASN A 281 11.91 -14.68 4.90
CA ASN A 281 11.39 -14.22 6.19
C ASN A 281 10.83 -12.78 6.11
N LEU A 282 11.45 -11.90 5.32
CA LEU A 282 10.91 -10.54 5.08
C LEU A 282 9.57 -10.62 4.31
N LYS A 283 9.48 -11.46 3.29
CA LYS A 283 8.25 -11.66 2.51
C LYS A 283 7.11 -12.21 3.36
N ASP A 284 7.43 -13.18 4.22
CA ASP A 284 6.49 -13.78 5.16
C ASP A 284 6.03 -12.73 6.18
N ALA A 285 6.95 -11.95 6.76
CA ALA A 285 6.60 -10.86 7.67
C ALA A 285 5.70 -9.79 7.02
N ILE A 286 5.99 -9.38 5.78
CA ILE A 286 5.13 -8.46 5.01
C ILE A 286 3.73 -9.06 4.82
N THR A 287 3.65 -10.36 4.54
CA THR A 287 2.36 -11.06 4.41
C THR A 287 1.58 -10.99 5.72
N LEU A 288 2.22 -11.28 6.86
CA LEU A 288 1.62 -11.18 8.19
C LEU A 288 1.14 -9.76 8.51
N LEU A 289 1.97 -8.76 8.25
CA LEU A 289 1.64 -7.34 8.49
C LEU A 289 0.44 -6.88 7.65
N ARG A 290 0.33 -7.35 6.41
CA ARG A 290 -0.83 -7.04 5.57
C ARG A 290 -2.11 -7.70 6.07
N VAL A 291 -2.03 -8.95 6.53
CA VAL A 291 -3.17 -9.61 7.19
C VAL A 291 -3.59 -8.79 8.41
N TRP A 292 -2.64 -8.39 9.26
CA TRP A 292 -2.89 -7.57 10.44
C TRP A 292 -3.57 -6.23 10.10
N LEU A 293 -3.09 -5.50 9.07
CA LEU A 293 -3.71 -4.27 8.59
C LEU A 293 -5.14 -4.50 8.11
N ARG A 294 -5.35 -5.57 7.30
CA ARG A 294 -6.67 -5.89 6.75
C ARG A 294 -7.67 -6.29 7.82
N GLN A 295 -7.25 -7.07 8.82
CA GLN A 295 -8.13 -7.45 9.93
C GLN A 295 -8.64 -6.23 10.71
N ARG A 296 -8.00 -5.06 10.58
CA ARG A 296 -8.36 -3.83 11.30
C ARG A 296 -8.92 -2.74 10.38
N ASP A 297 -9.15 -3.04 9.11
CA ASP A 297 -9.50 -2.06 8.06
C ASP A 297 -8.55 -0.84 8.07
N LEU A 298 -7.26 -1.03 8.37
CA LEU A 298 -6.27 0.06 8.38
C LEU A 298 -5.77 0.38 6.97
N ASP A 299 -5.86 -0.57 6.04
CA ASP A 299 -5.42 -0.43 4.64
C ASP A 299 -6.55 -0.02 3.68
N VAL A 300 -7.75 0.27 4.20
CA VAL A 300 -8.96 0.55 3.43
C VAL A 300 -9.32 2.02 3.47
N GLY A 301 -9.91 2.53 2.37
CA GLY A 301 -10.43 3.89 2.28
C GLY A 301 -9.40 4.94 1.88
N TYR A 302 -9.83 6.20 1.85
CA TYR A 302 -8.95 7.33 1.53
C TYR A 302 -7.88 7.48 2.62
N GLY A 303 -6.61 7.55 2.22
CA GLY A 303 -5.50 7.71 3.17
C GLY A 303 -5.25 6.48 4.06
N GLY A 304 -5.68 5.28 3.65
CA GLY A 304 -5.37 4.04 4.35
C GLY A 304 -3.88 3.72 4.38
N PHE A 305 -3.42 3.07 5.44
CA PHE A 305 -2.04 2.60 5.59
C PHE A 305 -1.82 1.35 4.74
N SER A 306 -1.51 1.57 3.46
CA SER A 306 -1.51 0.52 2.45
C SER A 306 -0.48 -0.59 2.70
N GLY A 307 -0.73 -1.76 2.09
CA GLY A 307 0.25 -2.85 2.05
C GLY A 307 1.57 -2.48 1.35
N TYR A 308 1.57 -1.48 0.48
CA TYR A 308 2.80 -0.94 -0.11
C TYR A 308 3.60 -0.12 0.92
N LEU A 309 2.93 0.72 1.70
CA LEU A 309 3.57 1.55 2.71
C LEU A 309 4.24 0.71 3.81
N VAL A 310 3.55 -0.33 4.31
CA VAL A 310 4.16 -1.24 5.29
C VAL A 310 5.34 -2.01 4.70
N ASN A 311 5.29 -2.36 3.42
CA ASN A 311 6.41 -3.01 2.73
C ASN A 311 7.62 -2.07 2.66
N MET A 312 7.40 -0.82 2.24
CA MET A 312 8.47 0.19 2.21
C MET A 312 9.05 0.45 3.61
N LEU A 313 8.23 0.41 4.66
CA LEU A 313 8.73 0.47 6.04
C LEU A 313 9.63 -0.72 6.39
N VAL A 314 9.24 -1.95 6.04
CA VAL A 314 10.09 -3.13 6.25
C VAL A 314 11.44 -2.96 5.53
N VAL A 315 11.41 -2.50 4.28
CA VAL A 315 12.63 -2.25 3.49
C VAL A 315 13.49 -1.15 4.14
N ALA A 316 12.87 -0.06 4.61
CA ALA A 316 13.57 1.02 5.30
C ALA A 316 14.30 0.51 6.57
N LEU A 317 13.60 -0.26 7.39
CA LEU A 317 14.17 -0.82 8.62
C LEU A 317 15.27 -1.87 8.34
N PHE A 318 15.13 -2.61 7.24
CA PHE A 318 16.17 -3.54 6.79
C PHE A 318 17.43 -2.80 6.32
N HIS A 319 17.28 -1.75 5.51
CA HIS A 319 18.40 -0.92 5.06
C HIS A 319 19.07 -0.15 6.20
N SER A 320 18.30 0.32 7.18
CA SER A 320 18.83 0.96 8.39
C SER A 320 19.41 -0.04 9.41
N ARG A 321 19.56 -1.33 9.05
CA ARG A 321 20.08 -2.42 9.89
C ARG A 321 19.31 -2.64 11.20
N ARG A 322 18.06 -2.16 11.29
CA ARG A 322 17.14 -2.43 12.41
C ARG A 322 16.46 -3.79 12.28
N LEU A 323 16.41 -4.32 11.06
CA LEU A 323 16.06 -5.70 10.76
C LEU A 323 17.27 -6.41 10.15
N ASN A 324 17.37 -7.72 10.35
CA ASN A 324 18.38 -8.55 9.71
C ASN A 324 17.74 -9.77 9.03
N ALA A 325 18.43 -10.33 8.03
CA ALA A 325 17.91 -11.44 7.22
C ALA A 325 17.79 -12.76 8.01
N LEU A 326 18.51 -12.90 9.13
CA LEU A 326 18.47 -14.07 10.00
C LEU A 326 17.25 -14.07 10.94
N MET A 327 16.59 -12.93 11.13
CA MET A 327 15.38 -12.84 11.93
C MET A 327 14.27 -13.69 11.31
N SER A 328 13.56 -14.40 12.18
CA SER A 328 12.29 -15.05 11.82
C SER A 328 11.24 -14.00 11.43
N SER A 329 10.23 -14.42 10.65
CA SER A 329 9.10 -13.54 10.29
C SER A 329 8.41 -12.98 11.53
N TYR A 330 8.28 -13.77 12.61
CA TYR A 330 7.78 -13.32 13.92
C TYR A 330 8.59 -12.14 14.50
N GLN A 331 9.91 -12.29 14.58
CA GLN A 331 10.79 -11.23 15.11
C GLN A 331 10.73 -9.96 14.26
N ILE A 332 10.66 -10.11 12.93
CA ILE A 332 10.52 -8.97 12.02
C ILE A 332 9.20 -8.24 12.28
N VAL A 333 8.07 -8.96 12.34
CA VAL A 333 6.75 -8.36 12.61
C VAL A 333 6.76 -7.62 13.95
N ARG A 334 7.28 -8.26 15.01
CA ARG A 334 7.38 -7.64 16.33
C ARG A 334 8.21 -6.35 16.29
N ASN A 335 9.36 -6.36 15.62
CA ASN A 335 10.22 -5.17 15.49
C ASN A 335 9.58 -4.06 14.66
N VAL A 336 8.80 -4.41 13.63
CA VAL A 336 8.03 -3.44 12.86
C VAL A 336 6.96 -2.78 13.73
N TRP A 337 6.22 -3.55 14.54
CA TRP A 337 5.24 -3.00 15.47
C TRP A 337 5.87 -2.14 16.56
N LEU A 338 7.00 -2.56 17.12
CA LEU A 338 7.78 -1.73 18.05
C LEU A 338 8.19 -0.41 17.41
N SER A 339 8.70 -0.44 16.18
CA SER A 339 9.08 0.78 15.46
C SER A 339 7.88 1.67 15.15
N LEU A 340 6.73 1.12 14.74
CA LEU A 340 5.50 1.89 14.50
C LEU A 340 4.93 2.48 15.78
N GLY A 341 4.98 1.75 16.88
CA GLY A 341 4.47 2.17 18.18
C GLY A 341 5.28 3.31 18.81
N GLN A 342 6.59 3.33 18.57
CA GLN A 342 7.53 4.31 19.14
C GLN A 342 7.78 5.51 18.24
N ALA A 343 7.82 5.33 16.91
CA ALA A 343 8.08 6.44 15.99
C ALA A 343 6.84 7.35 15.88
N ASP A 344 7.06 8.66 15.84
CA ASP A 344 6.01 9.64 15.60
C ASP A 344 6.27 10.39 14.29
N TRP A 345 5.82 9.82 13.18
CA TRP A 345 6.00 10.38 11.83
C TRP A 345 5.25 11.71 11.60
N THR A 346 4.49 12.18 12.59
CA THR A 346 3.84 13.50 12.59
C THR A 346 4.75 14.61 13.12
N LYS A 347 5.89 14.23 13.72
CA LYS A 347 6.87 15.16 14.28
C LYS A 347 8.27 14.87 13.73
N GLU A 348 8.65 13.60 13.73
CA GLU A 348 9.95 13.12 13.27
C GLU A 348 9.74 12.23 12.05
N GLY A 349 9.94 12.82 10.87
CA GLY A 349 9.71 12.14 9.60
C GLY A 349 10.75 11.05 9.36
N LEU A 350 10.34 9.96 8.72
CA LEU A 350 11.26 8.91 8.28
C LEU A 350 11.78 9.23 6.88
N THR A 351 13.03 8.85 6.55
CA THR A 351 13.56 8.92 5.19
C THR A 351 14.35 7.66 4.82
N MET A 352 14.16 7.19 3.60
CA MET A 352 14.97 6.12 2.99
C MET A 352 16.13 6.64 2.14
N CYS A 353 16.15 7.94 1.85
CA CYS A 353 17.21 8.53 1.05
C CYS A 353 18.50 8.60 1.91
N PRO A 354 19.61 7.97 1.49
CA PRO A 354 20.87 8.12 2.19
C PRO A 354 21.32 9.56 2.03
N ILE A 355 21.37 10.32 3.15
CA ILE A 355 21.87 11.69 3.15
C ILE A 355 23.35 11.64 2.83
N LYS A 356 23.72 11.78 1.56
CA LYS A 356 25.09 12.05 1.16
C LYS A 356 25.31 13.54 1.33
N GLN A 357 26.11 13.94 2.33
CA GLN A 357 26.45 15.34 2.60
C GLN A 357 27.17 16.04 1.41
N GLU A 358 27.56 15.30 0.37
CA GLU A 358 28.39 15.81 -0.74
C GLU A 358 27.64 16.00 -2.07
N ASP A 359 26.43 15.46 -2.24
CA ASP A 359 25.68 15.59 -3.50
C ASP A 359 24.76 16.82 -3.46
N LYS A 360 25.08 17.81 -4.30
CA LYS A 360 24.32 19.05 -4.57
C LYS A 360 22.95 18.82 -5.24
N THR A 361 22.27 17.70 -5.00
CA THR A 361 20.89 17.52 -5.43
C THR A 361 19.96 18.22 -4.43
N PRO A 362 19.17 19.23 -4.84
CA PRO A 362 18.23 19.90 -3.95
C PRO A 362 17.01 19.01 -3.73
N PHE A 363 17.13 18.01 -2.86
CA PHE A 363 15.96 17.28 -2.35
C PHE A 363 15.32 18.08 -1.19
N PRO A 364 13.97 18.05 -1.06
CA PRO A 364 13.28 18.75 0.03
C PRO A 364 13.74 18.26 1.40
N SER A 365 13.82 19.17 2.36
CA SER A 365 14.12 18.81 3.76
C SER A 365 12.92 18.10 4.41
N LEU A 366 13.15 17.34 5.48
CA LEU A 366 12.05 16.76 6.28
C LEU A 366 11.15 17.86 6.87
N GLN A 367 11.72 19.01 7.23
CA GLN A 367 10.96 20.16 7.72
C GLN A 367 10.03 20.72 6.64
N GLU A 368 10.49 20.77 5.39
CA GLU A 368 9.66 21.16 4.24
C GLU A 368 8.52 20.16 4.01
N PHE A 369 8.76 18.86 4.13
CA PHE A 369 7.64 17.90 4.06
C PHE A 369 6.63 18.12 5.20
N HIS A 370 7.10 18.35 6.42
CA HIS A 370 6.23 18.60 7.59
C HIS A 370 5.43 19.90 7.50
N SER A 371 5.88 20.89 6.73
CA SER A 371 5.08 22.10 6.50
C SER A 371 3.88 21.86 5.58
N HIS A 372 3.81 20.72 4.88
CA HIS A 372 2.80 20.43 3.87
C HIS A 372 2.03 19.12 4.10
N PHE A 373 2.50 18.24 4.97
CA PHE A 373 1.90 16.93 5.22
C PHE A 373 1.88 16.58 6.71
N ASP A 374 0.78 15.96 7.15
CA ASP A 374 0.59 15.47 8.53
C ASP A 374 1.56 14.34 8.92
N VAL A 375 1.93 13.52 7.96
CA VAL A 375 2.71 12.30 8.17
C VAL A 375 3.81 12.26 7.12
N VAL A 376 5.06 12.12 7.55
CA VAL A 376 6.22 12.17 6.67
C VAL A 376 6.99 10.86 6.70
N PHE A 377 7.02 10.19 5.55
CA PHE A 377 7.94 9.10 5.26
C PHE A 377 8.42 9.20 3.80
N VAL A 378 9.65 9.69 3.64
CA VAL A 378 10.28 9.99 2.36
C VAL A 378 10.91 8.75 1.73
N ASP A 379 10.68 8.62 0.42
CA ASP A 379 11.13 7.51 -0.41
C ASP A 379 12.66 7.45 -0.65
N THR A 380 13.11 6.48 -1.44
CA THR A 380 14.56 6.27 -1.70
C THR A 380 15.19 7.41 -2.51
N THR A 381 14.37 8.13 -3.29
CA THR A 381 14.85 9.25 -4.12
C THR A 381 14.94 10.57 -3.36
N GLY A 382 14.34 10.65 -2.16
CA GLY A 382 14.31 11.87 -1.35
C GLY A 382 13.25 12.89 -1.76
N HIS A 383 12.41 12.58 -2.75
CA HIS A 383 11.48 13.57 -3.35
C HIS A 383 10.01 13.23 -3.14
N CYS A 384 9.67 11.99 -2.79
CA CYS A 384 8.28 11.55 -2.65
C CYS A 384 7.95 11.24 -1.19
N ASN A 385 6.92 11.90 -0.66
CA ASN A 385 6.32 11.49 0.62
C ASN A 385 5.35 10.32 0.38
N LEU A 386 5.73 9.12 0.78
CA LEU A 386 4.94 7.90 0.59
C LEU A 386 3.54 7.96 1.23
N PRO A 387 3.38 8.46 2.47
CA PRO A 387 2.07 8.61 3.13
C PRO A 387 1.37 9.96 2.85
N ALA A 388 1.65 10.66 1.75
CA ALA A 388 1.08 12.00 1.48
C ALA A 388 -0.46 12.12 1.52
N GLY A 389 -1.20 11.01 1.41
CA GLY A 389 -2.66 10.99 1.54
C GLY A 389 -3.17 10.57 2.92
N ILE A 390 -2.29 10.21 3.86
CA ILE A 390 -2.66 9.70 5.17
C ILE A 390 -2.84 10.86 6.14
N HIS A 391 -4.04 10.99 6.69
CA HIS A 391 -4.34 11.95 7.74
C HIS A 391 -3.69 11.55 9.07
N ARG A 392 -3.32 12.55 9.89
CA ARG A 392 -2.73 12.36 11.22
C ARG A 392 -3.45 11.31 12.07
N LEU A 393 -4.78 11.38 12.16
CA LEU A 393 -5.58 10.46 12.99
C LEU A 393 -5.50 9.01 12.51
N THR A 394 -5.45 8.77 11.20
CA THR A 394 -5.29 7.42 10.64
C THR A 394 -3.94 6.84 11.03
N TYR A 395 -2.87 7.63 10.94
CA TYR A 395 -1.54 7.19 11.37
C TYR A 395 -1.46 6.93 12.88
N LEU A 396 -2.04 7.80 13.71
CA LEU A 396 -2.09 7.59 15.16
C LEU A 396 -2.84 6.31 15.53
N ARG A 397 -3.90 5.96 14.78
CA ARG A 397 -4.61 4.70 14.94
C ARG A 397 -3.74 3.50 14.59
N VAL A 398 -2.97 3.54 13.50
CA VAL A 398 -1.98 2.50 13.16
C VAL A 398 -0.93 2.35 14.26
N ARG A 399 -0.42 3.46 14.79
CA ARG A 399 0.55 3.49 15.89
C ARG A 399 -0.01 2.86 17.17
N ARG A 400 -1.25 3.20 17.55
CA ARG A 400 -1.94 2.60 18.69
C ARG A 400 -2.15 1.11 18.50
N GLU A 401 -2.62 0.68 17.33
CA GLU A 401 -2.80 -0.74 17.02
C GLU A 401 -1.47 -1.51 17.04
N ALA A 402 -0.36 -0.87 16.64
CA ALA A 402 0.96 -1.48 16.74
C ALA A 402 1.43 -1.65 18.20
N GLN A 403 1.15 -0.68 19.08
CA GLN A 403 1.42 -0.79 20.51
C GLN A 403 0.59 -1.91 21.16
N LEU A 404 -0.70 -1.97 20.85
CA LEU A 404 -1.59 -3.04 21.30
C LEU A 404 -1.12 -4.40 20.79
N ALA A 405 -0.61 -4.46 19.56
CA ALA A 405 -0.09 -5.71 19.01
C ALA A 405 1.11 -6.24 19.79
N VAL A 406 2.04 -5.36 20.20
CA VAL A 406 3.16 -5.74 21.08
C VAL A 406 2.65 -6.21 22.45
N GLN A 407 1.70 -5.49 23.05
CA GLN A 407 1.10 -5.89 24.32
C GLN A 407 0.40 -7.25 24.25
N CYS A 408 -0.28 -7.54 23.14
CA CYS A 408 -0.88 -8.85 22.89
C CYS A 408 0.18 -9.95 22.86
N LEU A 409 1.33 -9.71 22.21
CA LEU A 409 2.42 -10.67 22.16
C LEU A 409 3.10 -10.89 23.53
N ASP A 410 3.08 -9.89 24.40
CA ASP A 410 3.70 -9.94 25.73
C ASP A 410 2.78 -10.52 26.81
N ASN A 411 1.52 -10.74 26.49
CA ASN A 411 0.53 -11.34 27.38
C ASN A 411 0.49 -12.87 27.20
N PRO A 412 1.03 -13.66 28.16
CA PRO A 412 1.07 -15.13 28.04
C PRO A 412 -0.31 -15.77 28.17
N ASP A 413 -1.26 -15.11 28.83
CA ASP A 413 -2.62 -15.62 29.07
C ASP A 413 -3.55 -15.41 27.87
N MET A 414 -3.08 -14.71 26.83
CA MET A 414 -3.87 -14.36 25.66
C MET A 414 -3.50 -15.24 24.46
N ASN A 415 -4.51 -15.67 23.70
CA ASN A 415 -4.27 -16.19 22.35
C ASN A 415 -4.02 -15.03 21.37
N SER A 416 -2.80 -14.50 21.40
CA SER A 416 -2.40 -13.34 20.61
C SER A 416 -2.54 -13.60 19.11
N PHE A 417 -2.30 -14.84 18.66
CA PHE A 417 -2.44 -15.18 17.24
C PHE A 417 -3.88 -14.97 16.75
N GLN A 418 -4.86 -15.46 17.52
CA GLN A 418 -6.28 -15.29 17.20
C GLN A 418 -6.68 -13.81 17.16
N ALA A 419 -6.23 -13.02 18.14
CA ALA A 419 -6.56 -11.60 18.24
C ALA A 419 -5.89 -10.74 17.16
N LEU A 420 -4.68 -11.11 16.73
CA LEU A 420 -3.91 -10.33 15.77
C LEU A 420 -4.26 -10.65 14.32
N PHE A 421 -4.50 -11.92 13.99
CA PHE A 421 -4.58 -12.35 12.59
C PHE A 421 -5.88 -13.04 12.19
N MET A 422 -6.67 -13.56 13.13
CA MET A 422 -7.88 -14.34 12.82
C MET A 422 -9.19 -13.60 13.10
N THR A 423 -9.15 -12.56 13.94
CA THR A 423 -10.35 -11.83 14.38
C THR A 423 -10.49 -10.53 13.59
N PRO A 424 -11.51 -10.40 12.73
CA PRO A 424 -11.80 -9.14 12.07
C PRO A 424 -12.30 -8.11 13.08
N MET A 425 -11.75 -6.91 13.00
CA MET A 425 -12.18 -5.70 13.69
C MET A 425 -12.63 -4.69 12.62
N PRO A 426 -13.87 -4.78 12.12
CA PRO A 426 -14.39 -3.83 11.14
C PRO A 426 -14.36 -2.39 11.66
N PHE A 427 -14.10 -1.42 10.79
CA PHE A 427 -13.95 0.00 11.16
C PHE A 427 -15.01 0.49 12.16
N LEU A 428 -16.30 0.30 11.87
CA LEU A 428 -17.40 0.83 12.69
C LEU A 428 -17.49 0.21 14.10
N ARG A 429 -16.89 -0.96 14.34
CA ARG A 429 -16.89 -1.63 15.65
C ARG A 429 -15.73 -1.21 16.54
N GLN A 430 -14.82 -0.38 16.02
CA GLN A 430 -13.65 0.10 16.75
C GLN A 430 -13.90 1.45 17.46
N PHE A 431 -15.11 2.00 17.36
CA PHE A 431 -15.47 3.31 17.90
C PHE A 431 -16.74 3.23 18.74
N ASP A 432 -16.76 4.01 19.82
CA ASP A 432 -17.93 4.11 20.72
C ASP A 432 -19.06 4.96 20.12
N HIS A 433 -18.70 5.95 19.29
CA HIS A 433 -19.63 6.87 18.65
C HIS A 433 -19.41 6.94 17.14
N VAL A 434 -20.51 6.91 16.38
CA VAL A 434 -20.50 7.02 14.91
C VAL A 434 -21.42 8.15 14.49
N ILE A 435 -20.84 9.17 13.85
CA ILE A 435 -21.56 10.32 13.31
C ILE A 435 -21.68 10.16 11.79
N CYS A 436 -22.90 10.15 11.27
CA CYS A 436 -23.16 10.08 9.84
C CYS A 436 -23.52 11.46 9.28
N VAL A 437 -22.63 12.03 8.47
CA VAL A 437 -22.83 13.31 7.82
C VAL A 437 -23.30 13.09 6.38
N LYS A 438 -24.52 13.53 6.06
CA LYS A 438 -25.03 13.48 4.67
C LYS A 438 -24.29 14.51 3.82
N LYS A 439 -23.47 14.04 2.87
CA LYS A 439 -22.77 14.89 1.92
C LYS A 439 -23.72 15.35 0.82
N ASN A 440 -23.89 16.66 0.67
CA ASN A 440 -24.36 17.26 -0.58
C ASN A 440 -23.39 18.37 -0.98
N LYS A 441 -23.38 18.72 -2.28
CA LYS A 441 -22.41 19.69 -2.82
C LYS A 441 -22.42 21.04 -2.08
N LYS A 442 -23.62 21.56 -1.76
CA LYS A 442 -23.78 22.84 -1.05
C LYS A 442 -23.22 22.81 0.38
N VAL A 443 -23.43 21.72 1.11
CA VAL A 443 -22.93 21.53 2.47
C VAL A 443 -21.40 21.42 2.46
N VAL A 444 -20.85 20.66 1.53
CA VAL A 444 -19.39 20.53 1.36
C VAL A 444 -18.78 21.91 1.08
N GLU A 445 -19.28 22.62 0.06
CA GLU A 445 -18.80 23.96 -0.29
C GLU A 445 -18.96 24.96 0.88
N SER A 446 -20.07 24.91 1.62
CA SER A 446 -20.30 25.80 2.75
C SER A 446 -19.37 25.52 3.94
N ILE A 447 -19.03 24.27 4.20
CA ILE A 447 -18.11 23.93 5.30
C ILE A 447 -16.68 24.28 4.90
N LEU A 448 -16.26 23.92 3.68
CA LEU A 448 -14.90 24.24 3.20
C LEU A 448 -14.65 25.75 3.05
N SER A 449 -15.68 26.56 2.77
CA SER A 449 -15.52 28.02 2.73
C SER A 449 -15.37 28.64 4.12
N LYS A 450 -15.96 28.04 5.15
CA LYS A 450 -15.92 28.53 6.54
C LYS A 450 -14.72 28.02 7.32
N GLU A 451 -14.44 26.73 7.20
CA GLU A 451 -13.52 25.99 8.10
C GLU A 451 -12.15 25.71 7.48
N SER A 452 -11.90 26.12 6.22
CA SER A 452 -10.58 25.94 5.60
C SER A 452 -10.03 27.21 4.95
N SER A 453 -8.70 27.30 4.88
CA SER A 453 -8.01 28.44 4.27
C SER A 453 -8.12 28.40 2.74
N ALA A 454 -7.98 29.56 2.09
CA ALA A 454 -7.92 29.63 0.62
C ALA A 454 -6.79 28.78 0.05
N GLU A 455 -5.61 28.80 0.69
CA GLU A 455 -4.45 28.01 0.30
C GLU A 455 -4.75 26.51 0.34
N SER A 456 -5.40 26.04 1.41
CA SER A 456 -5.77 24.64 1.55
C SER A 456 -6.79 24.21 0.50
N ARG A 457 -7.75 25.08 0.14
CA ARG A 457 -8.70 24.81 -0.95
C ARG A 457 -8.00 24.69 -2.31
N VAL A 458 -6.99 25.52 -2.58
CA VAL A 458 -6.19 25.42 -3.82
C VAL A 458 -5.40 24.10 -3.84
N ASN A 459 -4.72 23.74 -2.76
CA ASN A 459 -3.97 22.49 -2.67
C ASN A 459 -4.86 21.25 -2.93
N HIS A 460 -6.09 21.27 -2.44
CA HIS A 460 -7.04 20.16 -2.54
C HIS A 460 -8.11 20.34 -3.61
N CYS A 461 -7.90 21.23 -4.58
CA CYS A 461 -8.89 21.57 -5.60
C CYS A 461 -9.43 20.34 -6.37
N VAL A 462 -8.59 19.31 -6.55
CA VAL A 462 -8.91 18.03 -7.21
C VAL A 462 -9.28 16.89 -6.25
N THR A 463 -9.22 17.13 -4.93
CA THR A 463 -9.50 16.14 -3.86
C THR A 463 -10.50 16.68 -2.83
N VAL A 464 -11.53 17.39 -3.29
CA VAL A 464 -12.52 18.10 -2.46
C VAL A 464 -13.16 17.20 -1.38
N ASP A 465 -13.56 15.98 -1.73
CA ASP A 465 -14.20 15.06 -0.78
C ASP A 465 -13.26 14.59 0.34
N ALA A 466 -11.98 14.44 0.03
CA ALA A 466 -10.96 14.09 0.99
C ALA A 466 -10.67 15.27 1.93
N HIS A 467 -10.50 16.46 1.37
CA HIS A 467 -10.32 17.69 2.14
C HIS A 467 -11.51 17.91 3.09
N PHE A 468 -12.74 17.74 2.61
CA PHE A 468 -13.94 17.82 3.44
C PHE A 468 -13.87 16.85 4.63
N THR A 469 -13.45 15.61 4.37
CA THR A 469 -13.33 14.59 5.41
C THR A 469 -12.27 14.98 6.44
N CYS A 470 -11.12 15.51 6.02
CA CYS A 470 -10.08 16.01 6.92
C CYS A 470 -10.54 17.20 7.76
N VAL A 471 -11.19 18.19 7.15
CA VAL A 471 -11.71 19.38 7.85
C VAL A 471 -12.75 19.00 8.89
N VAL A 472 -13.74 18.16 8.52
CA VAL A 472 -14.76 17.70 9.48
C VAL A 472 -14.14 16.88 10.61
N ALA A 473 -13.17 16.01 10.30
CA ALA A 473 -12.48 15.24 11.34
C ALA A 473 -11.65 16.13 12.29
N GLY A 474 -11.06 17.21 11.77
CA GLY A 474 -10.36 18.22 12.58
C GLY A 474 -11.31 18.96 13.51
N VAL A 475 -12.40 19.51 12.97
CA VAL A 475 -13.42 20.25 13.75
C VAL A 475 -14.07 19.39 14.84
N LEU A 476 -14.26 18.09 14.60
CA LEU A 476 -14.83 17.17 15.61
C LEU A 476 -13.81 16.68 16.65
N ALA A 477 -12.50 16.88 16.40
CA ALA A 477 -11.44 16.49 17.32
C ALA A 477 -11.03 17.63 18.27
N GLU A 478 -11.32 18.88 17.91
CA GLU A 478 -11.29 20.06 18.78
C GLU A 478 -12.52 20.10 19.70
#